data_AF-A0AAE9EM12-F1
#
_entry.id   AF-A0AAE9EM12-F1
#
_cell.length_a   1.000
_cell.length_b   1.000
_cell.length_c   1.000
_cell.angle_alpha   90.00
_cell.angle_beta   90.00
_cell.angle_gamma   90.00
#
_symmetry.space_group_name_H-M   'P 1'
#
loop_
_entity.id
_entity.type
_entity.pdbx_description
1 polymer ?
#
loop_
_entity_poly.entity_id
_entity_poly.type
_entity_poly.pdbx_seq_one_letter_code
_entity_poly.pdbx_strand_id
1 'polypeptide(L)'
;MPMEISTTKLTYDVGDCVYFDDPLAPDAPFKIQKIDELVKTENGSVDARCVIFMRRQDIPQHLLKIADQIQRHAKTNGGDAKEEEHDDDGLLVDWGECGLPCGVEKLSKDQRLRLRQHEIFMTRQSEVLPATLIRGKCRVVLLDDCQEAGNYIGQDDTFFHSLVYDPNAGTLLADKGAIRVREKYQALVDDWMEPKIK
;
A
#
# COMPACT_ATOMS: atom_id res chain seq x y z
N MET A 1 -39.36 -22.19 -11.01
CA MET A 1 -38.18 -22.90 -10.46
C MET A 1 -37.44 -21.88 -9.59
N PRO A 2 -37.35 -22.06 -8.27
CA PRO A 2 -36.53 -21.16 -7.45
C PRO A 2 -35.05 -21.46 -7.74
N MET A 3 -34.26 -20.42 -8.04
CA MET A 3 -32.81 -20.52 -8.18
C MET A 3 -32.20 -20.85 -6.82
N GLU A 4 -31.44 -21.94 -6.74
CA GLU A 4 -30.59 -22.23 -5.59
C GLU A 4 -29.48 -21.17 -5.52
N ILE A 5 -29.61 -20.24 -4.57
CA ILE A 5 -28.52 -19.35 -4.19
C ILE A 5 -27.53 -20.21 -3.42
N SER A 6 -26.54 -20.75 -4.11
CA SER A 6 -25.37 -21.38 -3.48
C SER A 6 -24.71 -20.33 -2.59
N THR A 7 -25.08 -20.34 -1.30
CA THR A 7 -24.49 -19.44 -0.30
C THR A 7 -23.15 -20.05 0.07
N THR A 8 -22.15 -19.82 -0.78
CA THR A 8 -20.76 -20.15 -0.45
C THR A 8 -20.46 -19.48 0.88
N LYS A 9 -20.25 -20.28 1.93
CA LYS A 9 -20.02 -19.78 3.28
C LYS A 9 -18.72 -18.96 3.28
N LEU A 10 -18.85 -17.64 3.23
CA LEU A 10 -17.72 -16.73 3.30
C LEU A 10 -17.18 -16.76 4.74
N THR A 11 -15.97 -17.27 4.91
CA THR A 11 -15.26 -17.37 6.19
C THR A 11 -14.17 -16.32 6.22
N TYR A 12 -13.95 -15.68 7.37
CA TYR A 12 -12.93 -14.66 7.57
C TYR A 12 -11.96 -15.14 8.64
N ASP A 13 -10.67 -15.01 8.35
CA ASP A 13 -9.58 -15.46 9.19
C ASP A 13 -8.66 -14.29 9.57
N VAL A 14 -7.89 -14.47 10.64
CA VAL A 14 -6.86 -13.51 11.01
C VAL A 14 -5.82 -13.42 9.90
N GLY A 15 -5.47 -12.18 9.53
CA GLY A 15 -4.59 -11.87 8.40
C GLY A 15 -5.33 -11.48 7.12
N ASP A 16 -6.64 -11.74 7.03
CA ASP A 16 -7.45 -11.31 5.88
C ASP A 16 -7.56 -9.80 5.79
N CYS A 17 -7.47 -9.29 4.57
CA CYS A 17 -7.81 -7.90 4.26
C CYS A 17 -9.28 -7.84 3.84
N VAL A 18 -10.01 -6.87 4.39
CA VAL A 18 -11.46 -6.80 4.29
C VAL A 18 -11.94 -5.37 4.10
N TYR A 19 -13.12 -5.25 3.50
CA TYR A 19 -13.87 -4.00 3.40
C TYR A 19 -14.80 -3.84 4.60
N PHE A 20 -14.63 -2.72 5.30
CA PHE A 20 -15.51 -2.26 6.35
C PHE A 20 -16.45 -1.18 5.83
N ASP A 21 -17.71 -1.31 6.19
CA ASP A 21 -18.72 -0.28 5.99
C ASP A 21 -18.66 0.77 7.11
N ASP A 22 -18.89 2.03 6.76
CA ASP A 22 -19.01 3.12 7.72
C ASP A 22 -20.46 3.59 7.78
N PRO A 23 -21.25 3.17 8.79
CA PRO A 23 -22.65 3.54 8.88
C PRO A 23 -22.88 5.04 9.07
N LEU A 24 -21.83 5.82 9.44
CA LEU A 24 -21.91 7.27 9.58
C LEU A 24 -21.66 7.99 8.25
N ALA A 25 -21.11 7.32 7.23
CA ALA A 25 -20.76 7.89 5.95
C ALA A 25 -21.17 6.97 4.78
N PRO A 26 -22.48 6.82 4.49
CA PRO A 26 -23.00 5.84 3.54
C PRO A 26 -22.58 6.10 2.08
N ASP A 27 -22.25 7.34 1.73
CA ASP A 27 -21.76 7.71 0.39
C ASP A 27 -20.23 7.61 0.28
N ALA A 28 -19.54 7.32 1.39
CA ALA A 28 -18.10 7.17 1.39
C ALA A 28 -17.70 5.76 0.92
N PRO A 29 -16.60 5.63 0.17
CA PRO A 29 -16.14 4.33 -0.26
C PRO A 29 -15.64 3.51 0.95
N PHE A 30 -15.82 2.19 0.89
CA PHE A 30 -15.50 1.28 2.01
C PHE A 30 -14.08 1.48 2.57
N LYS A 31 -13.95 1.30 3.89
CA LYS A 31 -12.66 1.32 4.57
C LYS A 31 -11.95 -0.01 4.33
N ILE A 32 -10.64 0.02 4.10
CA ILE A 32 -9.83 -1.18 3.90
C ILE A 32 -9.07 -1.44 5.20
N GLN A 33 -9.23 -2.62 5.78
CA GLN A 33 -8.55 -2.99 7.02
C GLN A 33 -8.08 -4.44 6.99
N LYS A 34 -6.99 -4.75 7.69
CA LYS A 34 -6.50 -6.13 7.87
C LYS A 34 -6.87 -6.62 9.26
N ILE A 35 -7.49 -7.80 9.35
CA ILE A 35 -7.85 -8.43 10.60
C ILE A 35 -6.57 -8.88 11.32
N ASP A 36 -6.33 -8.34 12.51
CA ASP A 36 -5.21 -8.69 13.37
C ASP A 36 -5.64 -9.68 14.47
N GLU A 37 -6.84 -9.49 15.01
CA GLU A 37 -7.40 -10.36 16.04
C GLU A 37 -8.93 -10.40 15.93
N LEU A 38 -9.53 -11.57 16.18
CA LEU A 38 -10.97 -11.75 16.28
C LEU A 38 -11.31 -12.14 17.73
N VAL A 39 -12.11 -11.31 18.38
CA VAL A 39 -12.49 -11.48 19.78
C VAL A 39 -13.97 -11.80 19.85
N LYS A 40 -14.32 -12.95 20.43
CA LYS A 40 -15.71 -13.32 20.69
C LYS A 40 -16.12 -12.87 22.09
N THR A 41 -17.16 -12.05 22.20
CA THR A 41 -17.72 -11.62 23.49
C THR A 41 -18.57 -12.72 24.13
N GLU A 42 -18.82 -12.60 25.44
CA GLU A 42 -19.69 -13.52 26.20
C GLU A 42 -21.12 -13.61 25.64
N ASN A 43 -21.58 -12.52 25.03
CA ASN A 43 -22.90 -12.42 24.39
C ASN A 43 -22.94 -13.11 23.02
N GLY A 44 -21.81 -13.64 22.53
CA GLY A 44 -21.70 -14.32 21.26
C GLY A 44 -21.49 -13.41 20.05
N SER A 45 -21.34 -12.10 20.23
CA SER A 45 -20.89 -11.20 19.15
C SER A 45 -19.39 -11.39 18.90
N VAL A 46 -18.95 -11.03 17.71
CA VAL A 46 -17.53 -11.06 17.33
C VAL A 46 -17.10 -9.66 16.98
N ASP A 47 -16.07 -9.17 17.65
CA ASP A 47 -15.39 -7.93 17.35
C ASP A 47 -14.05 -8.26 16.68
N ALA A 48 -13.68 -7.46 15.68
CA ALA A 48 -12.43 -7.59 14.96
C ALA A 48 -11.53 -6.41 15.35
N ARG A 49 -10.33 -6.72 15.88
CA ARG A 49 -9.25 -5.74 15.94
C ARG A 49 -8.55 -5.75 14.60
N CYS A 50 -8.53 -4.60 13.94
CA CYS A 50 -8.01 -4.48 12.59
C CYS A 50 -6.96 -3.38 12.49
N VAL A 51 -5.92 -3.64 11.70
CA VAL A 51 -4.98 -2.63 11.23
C VAL A 51 -5.63 -1.85 10.09
N ILE A 52 -5.60 -0.53 10.16
CA ILE A 52 -6.29 0.32 9.19
C ILE A 52 -5.36 0.61 8.00
N PHE A 53 -5.90 0.56 6.78
CA PHE A 53 -5.27 1.15 5.62
C PHE A 53 -5.97 2.45 5.24
N MET A 54 -5.18 3.51 5.06
CA MET A 54 -5.66 4.81 4.61
C MET A 54 -5.48 4.94 3.11
N ARG A 55 -6.45 5.57 2.44
CA ARG A 55 -6.28 5.94 1.03
C ARG A 55 -5.41 7.17 0.92
N ARG A 56 -4.85 7.39 -0.27
CA ARG A 56 -4.05 8.58 -0.55
C ARG A 56 -4.76 9.90 -0.22
N GLN A 57 -6.08 9.98 -0.43
CA GLN A 57 -6.87 11.18 -0.10
C GLN A 57 -6.95 11.46 1.41
N ASP A 58 -6.79 10.43 2.25
CA ASP A 58 -6.88 10.53 3.71
C ASP A 58 -5.51 10.86 4.34
N ILE A 59 -4.44 10.92 3.54
CA ILE A 59 -3.08 11.25 3.98
C ILE A 59 -2.79 12.74 3.76
N PRO A 60 -2.14 13.45 4.71
CA PRO A 60 -1.74 14.83 4.53
C PRO A 60 -0.89 15.05 3.28
N GLN A 61 -1.30 16.00 2.42
CA GLN A 61 -0.64 16.26 1.12
C GLN A 61 0.86 16.56 1.23
N HIS A 62 1.30 17.23 2.30
CA HIS A 62 2.72 17.53 2.51
C HIS A 62 3.56 16.25 2.68
N LEU A 63 3.01 15.21 3.31
CA LEU A 63 3.71 13.92 3.47
C LEU A 63 3.78 13.16 2.15
N LEU A 64 2.71 13.20 1.35
CA LEU A 64 2.72 12.61 0.02
C LEU A 64 3.80 13.23 -0.87
N LYS A 65 3.94 14.56 -0.84
CA LYS A 65 5.00 15.26 -1.59
C LYS A 65 6.41 14.79 -1.18
N ILE A 66 6.65 14.67 0.13
CA ILE A 66 7.94 14.19 0.66
C ILE A 66 8.19 12.74 0.25
N ALA A 67 7.19 11.87 0.36
CA ALA A 67 7.29 10.47 -0.03
C ALA A 67 7.61 10.31 -1.52
N ASP A 68 6.89 11.03 -2.38
CA ASP A 68 7.11 11.01 -3.82
C ASP A 68 8.53 11.50 -4.16
N GLN A 69 9.05 12.52 -3.45
CA GLN A 69 10.42 13.02 -3.63
C GLN A 69 11.46 11.98 -3.20
N ILE A 70 11.31 11.34 -2.05
CA ILE A 70 12.23 10.29 -1.58
C ILE A 70 12.28 9.12 -2.57
N GLN A 71 11.13 8.71 -3.08
CA GLN A 71 11.03 7.62 -4.06
C GLN A 71 11.66 7.98 -5.41
N ARG A 72 11.57 9.25 -5.86
CA ARG A 72 12.32 9.74 -7.03
C ARG A 72 13.82 9.57 -6.82
N HIS A 73 14.35 10.05 -5.68
CA HIS A 73 15.77 9.97 -5.35
C HIS A 73 16.27 8.53 -5.19
N ALA A 74 15.41 7.61 -4.75
CA ALA A 74 15.75 6.19 -4.68
C ALA A 74 15.92 5.56 -6.07
N LYS A 75 15.07 5.92 -7.05
CA LYS A 75 15.17 5.43 -8.43
C LYS A 75 16.38 6.02 -9.19
N THR A 76 16.77 7.27 -8.92
CA THR A 76 17.86 7.96 -9.64
C THR A 76 19.28 7.62 -9.15
N ASN A 77 19.45 6.87 -8.06
CA ASN A 77 20.77 6.35 -7.65
C ASN A 77 21.35 5.29 -8.64
N GLY A 78 20.72 5.07 -9.79
CA GLY A 78 21.22 4.30 -10.92
C GLY A 78 21.47 5.10 -12.23
N GLY A 79 21.35 6.43 -12.23
CA GLY A 79 21.65 7.24 -13.43
C GLY A 79 21.06 8.65 -13.38
N ASP A 80 21.88 9.62 -13.80
CA ASP A 80 21.69 11.07 -13.91
C ASP A 80 20.23 11.59 -13.86
N ALA A 81 19.92 12.35 -12.81
CA ALA A 81 18.71 13.16 -12.75
C ALA A 81 18.88 14.41 -13.63
N LYS A 82 18.15 14.50 -14.73
CA LYS A 82 17.77 15.80 -15.27
C LYS A 82 16.59 16.31 -14.46
N GLU A 83 16.79 17.44 -13.79
CA GLU A 83 15.70 18.25 -13.24
C GLU A 83 14.89 18.77 -14.43
N GLU A 84 13.77 18.13 -14.73
CA GLU A 84 12.74 18.77 -15.56
C GLU A 84 11.85 19.57 -14.60
N GLU A 85 12.13 20.88 -14.52
CA GLU A 85 11.16 21.86 -14.04
C GLU A 85 9.96 21.81 -15.01
N HIS A 86 8.94 21.03 -14.68
CA HIS A 86 7.67 21.11 -15.41
C HIS A 86 6.92 22.33 -14.90
N ASP A 87 6.78 23.31 -15.78
CA ASP A 87 5.97 24.51 -15.56
C ASP A 87 4.56 24.13 -15.05
N ASP A 88 4.10 24.90 -14.08
CA ASP A 88 2.77 24.86 -13.46
C ASP A 88 1.71 25.30 -14.50
N ASP A 89 1.22 24.36 -15.32
CA ASP A 89 0.04 24.57 -16.18
C ASP A 89 -1.22 23.90 -15.61
N GLY A 90 -1.46 24.08 -14.30
CA GLY A 90 -2.79 24.31 -13.73
C GLY A 90 -3.99 23.38 -14.00
N LEU A 91 -3.87 22.19 -14.63
CA LEU A 91 -5.06 21.38 -14.98
C LEU A 91 -4.99 19.88 -14.67
N LEU A 92 -3.84 19.33 -14.27
CA LEU A 92 -3.78 17.97 -13.71
C LEU A 92 -2.49 17.83 -12.90
N VAL A 93 -2.59 17.60 -11.59
CA VAL A 93 -1.40 17.28 -10.79
C VAL A 93 -0.81 15.98 -11.35
N ASP A 94 0.32 16.05 -12.06
CA ASP A 94 1.03 14.83 -12.45
C ASP A 94 1.63 14.21 -11.19
N TRP A 95 0.93 13.21 -10.66
CA TRP A 95 1.32 12.46 -9.47
C TRP A 95 2.57 11.58 -9.68
N GLY A 96 3.25 11.67 -10.83
CA GLY A 96 4.50 10.96 -11.11
C GLY A 96 4.37 9.43 -11.12
N GLU A 97 5.47 8.75 -11.41
CA GLU A 97 5.58 7.26 -11.46
C GLU A 97 6.20 6.68 -10.18
N CYS A 98 6.38 7.53 -9.18
CA CYS A 98 7.04 7.17 -7.94
C CYS A 98 6.06 6.44 -7.01
N GLY A 99 6.53 5.33 -6.43
CA GLY A 99 5.69 4.47 -5.58
C GLY A 99 4.75 3.54 -6.34
N LEU A 100 4.71 3.62 -7.68
CA LEU A 100 3.94 2.71 -8.53
C LEU A 100 4.77 1.46 -8.90
N PRO A 101 4.11 0.31 -9.13
CA PRO A 101 4.74 -0.92 -9.61
C PRO A 101 5.57 -0.74 -10.90
N CYS A 102 6.49 -1.67 -11.15
CA CYS A 102 7.31 -1.67 -12.36
C CYS A 102 6.46 -1.79 -13.64
N GLY A 103 6.90 -1.12 -14.70
CA GLY A 103 6.20 -1.16 -16.00
C GLY A 103 5.04 -0.18 -16.14
N VAL A 104 4.82 0.72 -15.17
CA VAL A 104 3.79 1.77 -15.25
C VAL A 104 3.98 2.72 -16.44
N GLU A 105 5.22 2.90 -16.90
CA GLU A 105 5.61 3.69 -18.08
C GLU A 105 4.86 3.28 -19.36
N LYS A 106 4.46 2.01 -19.45
CA LYS A 106 3.82 1.44 -20.64
C LYS A 106 2.30 1.59 -20.62
N LEU A 107 1.74 2.10 -19.52
CA LEU A 107 0.29 2.19 -19.31
C LEU A 107 -0.28 3.50 -19.83
N SER A 108 -1.57 3.50 -20.13
CA SER A 108 -2.28 4.74 -20.44
C SER A 108 -2.39 5.64 -19.20
N LYS A 109 -2.62 6.93 -19.42
CA LYS A 109 -2.83 7.91 -18.33
C LYS A 109 -3.96 7.49 -17.38
N ASP A 110 -5.06 6.98 -17.92
CA ASP A 110 -6.21 6.52 -17.12
C ASP A 110 -5.88 5.28 -16.28
N GLN A 111 -5.12 4.33 -16.84
CA GLN A 111 -4.67 3.15 -16.13
C GLN A 111 -3.71 3.51 -15.00
N ARG A 112 -2.80 4.46 -15.24
CA ARG A 112 -1.89 4.99 -14.22
C ARG A 112 -2.64 5.70 -13.09
N LEU A 113 -3.66 6.49 -13.42
CA LEU A 113 -4.51 7.14 -12.41
C LEU A 113 -5.26 6.11 -11.57
N ARG A 114 -5.85 5.08 -12.19
CA ARG A 114 -6.52 3.99 -11.47
C ARG A 114 -5.56 3.24 -10.57
N LEU A 115 -4.36 2.92 -11.06
CA LEU A 115 -3.34 2.24 -10.27
C LEU A 115 -2.93 3.08 -9.06
N ARG A 116 -2.87 4.41 -9.21
CA ARG A 116 -2.63 5.34 -8.10
C ARG A 116 -3.75 5.33 -7.06
N GLN A 117 -5.00 5.11 -7.46
CA GLN A 117 -6.13 4.96 -6.53
C GLN A 117 -6.07 3.65 -5.75
N HIS A 118 -5.36 2.64 -6.26
CA HIS A 118 -5.15 1.36 -5.59
C HIS A 118 -3.93 1.38 -4.63
N GLU A 119 -3.20 2.49 -4.58
CA GLU A 119 -2.16 2.74 -3.58
C GLU A 119 -2.81 3.10 -2.24
N ILE A 120 -2.53 2.29 -1.22
CA ILE A 120 -3.00 2.49 0.15
C ILE A 120 -1.81 2.53 1.12
N PHE A 121 -2.04 3.07 2.32
CA PHE A 121 -1.02 3.28 3.34
C PHE A 121 -1.40 2.54 4.62
N MET A 122 -0.58 1.58 5.03
CA MET A 122 -0.82 0.86 6.29
C MET A 122 -0.61 1.82 7.47
N THR A 123 -1.49 1.81 8.45
CA THR A 123 -1.30 2.60 9.68
C THR A 123 -0.72 1.74 10.80
N ARG A 124 0.02 2.35 11.73
CA ARG A 124 0.43 1.68 12.98
C ARG A 124 -0.67 1.60 14.03
N GLN A 125 -1.85 2.16 13.74
CA GLN A 125 -2.99 2.15 14.64
C GLN A 125 -3.90 0.96 14.33
N SER A 126 -4.44 0.39 15.39
CA SER A 126 -5.47 -0.65 15.31
C SER A 126 -6.80 -0.10 15.83
N GLU A 127 -7.88 -0.43 15.15
CA GLU A 127 -9.24 -0.12 15.58
C GLU A 127 -9.99 -1.41 15.90
N VAL A 128 -10.92 -1.36 16.85
CA VAL A 128 -11.79 -2.51 17.17
C VAL A 128 -13.19 -2.18 16.68
N LEU A 129 -13.68 -2.98 15.73
CA LEU A 129 -14.99 -2.80 15.11
C LEU A 129 -15.79 -4.11 15.16
N PRO A 130 -17.13 -4.04 15.26
CA PRO A 130 -17.96 -5.23 15.15
C PRO A 130 -17.73 -5.95 13.81
N ALA A 131 -17.54 -7.27 13.84
CA ALA A 131 -17.34 -8.06 12.61
C ALA A 131 -18.55 -8.03 11.67
N THR A 132 -19.71 -7.56 12.15
CA THR A 132 -20.92 -7.33 11.36
C THR A 132 -20.76 -6.23 10.31
N LEU A 133 -19.77 -5.34 10.45
CA LEU A 133 -19.49 -4.27 9.50
C LEU A 133 -18.67 -4.74 8.29
N ILE A 134 -18.18 -5.99 8.30
CA ILE A 134 -17.41 -6.54 7.19
C ILE A 134 -18.34 -6.88 6.00
N ARG A 135 -18.06 -6.29 4.84
CA ARG A 135 -18.88 -6.47 3.61
C ARG A 135 -18.26 -7.41 2.58
N GLY A 136 -16.94 -7.59 2.60
CA GLY A 136 -16.24 -8.48 1.68
C GLY A 136 -14.75 -8.56 1.96
N LYS A 137 -14.08 -9.50 1.31
CA LYS A 137 -12.62 -9.63 1.32
C LYS A 137 -12.00 -8.82 0.17
N CYS A 138 -10.82 -8.28 0.40
CA CYS A 138 -9.98 -7.67 -0.61
C CYS A 138 -8.55 -8.22 -0.50
N ARG A 139 -7.73 -7.92 -1.50
CA ARG A 139 -6.33 -8.33 -1.52
C ARG A 139 -5.45 -7.11 -1.36
N VAL A 140 -4.62 -7.11 -0.31
CA VAL A 140 -3.59 -6.08 -0.13
C VAL A 140 -2.22 -6.76 -0.22
N VAL A 141 -1.34 -6.20 -1.05
CA VAL A 141 0.00 -6.71 -1.29
C VAL A 141 1.03 -5.67 -0.87
N LEU A 142 2.07 -6.09 -0.14
CA LEU A 142 3.25 -5.25 0.06
C LEU A 142 3.97 -5.12 -1.30
N LEU A 143 4.10 -3.89 -1.79
CA LEU A 143 4.72 -3.64 -3.09
C LEU A 143 6.20 -4.01 -3.04
N ASP A 144 6.55 -5.02 -3.84
CA ASP A 144 7.93 -5.46 -4.03
C ASP A 144 8.53 -4.87 -5.33
N ASP A 145 9.87 -4.86 -5.43
CA ASP A 145 10.57 -4.21 -6.54
C ASP A 145 10.39 -4.99 -7.87
N CYS A 146 9.91 -6.24 -7.79
CA CYS A 146 9.63 -7.10 -8.94
C CYS A 146 8.13 -7.18 -9.29
N GLN A 147 7.25 -6.45 -8.59
CA GLN A 147 5.81 -6.46 -8.89
C GLN A 147 5.54 -5.66 -10.17
N GLU A 148 4.86 -6.27 -11.13
CA GLU A 148 4.47 -5.63 -12.38
C GLU A 148 3.11 -4.94 -12.27
N ALA A 149 2.99 -3.76 -12.89
CA ALA A 149 1.75 -3.00 -12.93
C ALA A 149 0.59 -3.77 -13.57
N GLY A 150 0.88 -4.68 -14.51
CA GLY A 150 -0.11 -5.54 -15.17
C GLY A 150 -0.89 -6.44 -14.21
N ASN A 151 -0.31 -6.82 -13.07
CA ASN A 151 -0.97 -7.68 -12.08
C ASN A 151 -2.15 -7.01 -11.37
N TYR A 152 -2.19 -5.67 -11.38
CA TYR A 152 -3.20 -4.87 -10.69
C TYR A 152 -4.29 -4.38 -11.65
N ILE A 153 -4.03 -4.41 -12.96
CA ILE A 153 -4.97 -3.93 -13.98
C ILE A 153 -6.10 -4.95 -14.13
N GLY A 154 -7.34 -4.48 -13.98
CA GLY A 154 -8.54 -5.33 -14.05
C GLY A 154 -8.87 -6.06 -12.76
N GLN A 155 -8.11 -5.83 -11.68
CA GLN A 155 -8.41 -6.35 -10.35
C GLN A 155 -8.81 -5.19 -9.43
N ASP A 156 -10.10 -4.85 -9.41
CA ASP A 156 -10.62 -3.73 -8.61
C ASP A 156 -10.50 -3.97 -7.08
N ASP A 157 -10.42 -5.22 -6.65
CA ASP A 157 -10.24 -5.62 -5.24
C ASP A 157 -8.78 -5.82 -4.81
N THR A 158 -7.81 -5.46 -5.66
CA THR A 158 -6.38 -5.59 -5.35
C THR A 158 -5.72 -4.24 -5.15
N PHE A 159 -5.21 -4.04 -3.94
CA PHE A 159 -4.48 -2.86 -3.51
C PHE A 159 -3.02 -3.20 -3.19
N PHE A 160 -2.19 -2.16 -3.15
CA PHE A 160 -0.81 -2.29 -2.71
C PHE A 160 -0.42 -1.18 -1.76
N HIS A 161 0.50 -1.49 -0.84
CA HIS A 161 1.14 -0.48 0.00
C HIS A 161 2.65 -0.66 -0.08
N SER A 162 3.39 0.44 0.01
CA SER A 162 4.87 0.45 0.15
C SER A 162 5.32 1.22 1.39
N LEU A 163 4.42 2.07 1.92
CA LEU A 163 4.68 2.99 3.01
C LEU A 163 3.70 2.72 4.15
N VAL A 164 4.19 2.98 5.37
CA VAL A 164 3.45 2.92 6.62
C VAL A 164 3.27 4.35 7.12
N TYR A 165 2.04 4.73 7.39
CA TYR A 165 1.69 6.01 8.00
C TYR A 165 1.65 5.87 9.52
N ASP A 166 2.41 6.72 10.19
CA ASP A 166 2.33 6.92 11.63
C ASP A 166 1.52 8.21 11.91
N PRO A 167 0.24 8.10 12.31
CA PRO A 167 -0.60 9.25 12.59
C PRO A 167 -0.18 10.04 13.82
N ASN A 168 0.55 9.43 14.77
CA ASN A 168 1.01 10.12 15.98
C ASN A 168 2.23 11.00 15.67
N ALA A 169 3.16 10.48 14.86
CA ALA A 169 4.34 11.22 14.43
C ALA A 169 4.06 12.10 13.20
N GLY A 170 2.97 11.85 12.47
CA GLY A 170 2.69 12.49 11.19
C GLY A 170 3.75 12.16 10.14
N THR A 171 4.18 10.90 10.06
CA THR A 171 5.29 10.49 9.16
C THR A 171 4.90 9.33 8.25
N LEU A 172 5.47 9.30 7.05
CA LEU A 172 5.44 8.14 6.15
C LEU A 172 6.80 7.44 6.17
N LEU A 173 6.79 6.15 6.48
CA LEU A 173 7.99 5.32 6.61
C LEU A 173 7.94 4.20 5.59
N ALA A 174 9.09 3.82 5.01
CA ALA A 174 9.15 2.63 4.18
C ALA A 174 8.96 1.38 5.05
N ASP A 175 8.08 0.46 4.62
CA ASP A 175 7.87 -0.83 5.30
C ASP A 175 9.08 -1.76 5.08
N LYS A 176 9.72 -1.62 3.92
CA LYS A 176 11.00 -2.26 3.63
C LYS A 176 12.13 -1.55 4.37
N GLY A 177 12.87 -2.29 5.19
CA GLY A 177 14.16 -1.83 5.69
C GLY A 177 15.11 -1.50 4.53
N ALA A 178 15.86 -0.40 4.64
CA ALA A 178 16.82 -0.01 3.62
C ALA A 178 18.21 -0.60 3.93
N ILE A 179 18.74 -1.43 3.02
CA ILE A 179 20.14 -1.86 3.07
C ILE A 179 21.00 -0.78 2.41
N ARG A 180 21.96 -0.23 3.17
CA ARG A 180 22.88 0.79 2.66
C ARG A 180 24.20 0.15 2.27
N VAL A 181 24.55 0.25 0.99
CA VAL A 181 25.82 -0.21 0.45
C VAL A 181 26.73 1.01 0.27
N ARG A 182 27.66 1.23 1.21
CA ARG A 182 28.80 2.17 1.05
C ARG A 182 29.99 1.63 1.83
N GLU A 183 31.19 2.08 1.46
CA GLU A 183 32.45 1.73 2.13
C GLU A 183 32.38 1.89 3.66
N LYS A 184 31.74 2.96 4.15
CA LYS A 184 31.53 3.21 5.60
C LYS A 184 30.52 2.30 6.30
N TYR A 185 29.74 1.51 5.57
CA TYR A 185 28.75 0.57 6.11
C TYR A 185 29.11 -0.89 5.81
N GLN A 186 30.14 -1.13 4.99
CA GLN A 186 30.63 -2.46 4.65
C GLN A 186 31.74 -2.87 5.62
N ALA A 187 31.86 -4.17 5.87
CA ALA A 187 33.03 -4.70 6.57
C ALA A 187 34.26 -4.60 5.65
N LEU A 188 35.41 -4.27 6.23
CA LEU A 188 36.69 -4.48 5.56
C LEU A 188 36.92 -5.99 5.44
N VAL A 189 37.03 -6.47 4.21
CA VAL A 189 37.34 -7.88 3.93
C VAL A 189 38.85 -8.00 3.86
N ASP A 190 39.43 -8.86 4.69
CA ASP A 190 40.86 -9.14 4.63
C ASP A 190 41.21 -9.92 3.34
N ASP A 191 42.38 -9.64 2.75
CA ASP A 191 42.88 -10.23 1.49
C ASP A 191 42.81 -11.77 1.43
N TRP A 192 42.87 -12.46 2.57
CA TRP A 192 42.81 -13.92 2.63
C TRP A 192 41.39 -14.48 2.49
N MET A 193 40.35 -13.65 2.68
CA MET A 193 38.94 -13.99 2.51
C MET A 193 38.41 -13.68 1.12
N GLU A 194 39.16 -12.95 0.29
CA GLU A 194 38.72 -12.64 -1.07
C GLU A 194 38.62 -13.92 -1.90
N PRO A 195 37.43 -14.25 -2.46
CA PRO A 195 37.30 -15.40 -3.31
C PRO A 195 38.17 -15.20 -4.56
N LYS A 196 39.11 -16.11 -4.79
CA LYS A 196 39.90 -16.13 -6.03
C LYS A 196 38.95 -16.34 -7.21
N ILE A 197 38.59 -15.26 -7.89
CA ILE A 197 37.80 -15.30 -9.12
C ILE A 197 38.66 -16.04 -10.15
N LYS A 198 38.17 -17.21 -10.58
CA LYS A 198 38.80 -18.00 -11.65
C LYS A 198 38.46 -17.42 -13.01
#